data_AF-A0A7J4RMJ7-F1
#
_entry.id   AF-A0A7J4RMJ7-F1
#
_cell.length_a   1.000
_cell.length_b   1.000
_cell.length_c   1.000
_cell.angle_alpha   90.00
_cell.angle_beta   90.00
_cell.angle_gamma   90.00
#
_symmetry.space_group_name_H-M   'P 1'
#
loop_
_entity.id
_entity.type
_entity.pdbx_description
1 polymer ?
#
loop_
_entity_poly.entity_id
_entity_poly.type
_entity_poly.pdbx_seq_one_letter_code
_entity_poly.pdbx_strand_id
1 'polypeptide(L)' 'IYVILMQTRSSDEPETKICTCKNCGKKFREYQ' A
#
# COMPACT_ATOMS: atom_id res chain seq x y z
N ILE A 1 7.46 -9.16 3.70
CA ILE A 1 6.94 -7.95 3.00
C ILE A 1 6.02 -7.26 4.00
N TYR A 2 6.13 -5.94 4.18
CA TYR A 2 5.26 -5.19 5.09
C TYR A 2 4.14 -4.56 4.26
N VAL A 3 2.89 -4.72 4.68
CA VAL A 3 1.74 -4.12 3.99
C VAL A 3 1.16 -3.05 4.89
N ILE A 4 1.05 -1.84 4.37
CA ILE A 4 0.46 -0.69 5.03
C ILE A 4 -0.77 -0.31 4.22
N LEU A 5 -1.93 -0.30 4.88
CA LEU A 5 -3.14 0.26 4.29
C LEU A 5 -3.10 1.77 4.49
N MET A 6 -3.25 2.51 3.40
CA MET A 6 -3.29 3.96 3.41
C MET A 6 -4.48 4.40 2.58
N GLN A 7 -5.36 5.18 3.19
CA GLN A 7 -6.36 5.90 2.42
C GLN A 7 -5.68 7.01 1.63
N THR A 8 -5.62 6.87 0.31
CA THR A 8 -5.00 7.85 -0.60
C THR A 8 -6.05 8.58 -1.46
N ARG A 9 -7.32 8.24 -1.31
CA ARG A 9 -8.45 8.70 -2.13
C ARG A 9 -9.67 9.02 -1.24
N SER A 10 -10.80 9.35 -1.84
CA SER A 10 -12.04 9.65 -1.10
C SER A 10 -12.38 8.52 -0.13
N SER A 11 -12.86 8.86 1.07
CA SER A 11 -13.25 7.93 2.13
C SER A 11 -14.19 6.81 1.67
N ASP A 12 -14.98 7.07 0.63
CA ASP A 12 -15.90 6.11 -0.01
C ASP A 12 -15.19 5.02 -0.83
N GLU A 13 -13.94 5.24 -1.23
CA GLU A 13 -13.15 4.29 -2.01
C GLU A 13 -12.23 3.45 -1.10
N PRO A 14 -11.94 2.18 -1.45
CA PRO A 14 -11.14 1.31 -0.59
C PRO A 14 -9.70 1.77 -0.45
N GLU A 15 -9.12 1.54 0.73
CA GLU A 15 -7.74 1.87 1.08
C GLU A 15 -6.73 1.24 0.12
N THR A 16 -5.68 2.00 -0.22
CA THR A 16 -4.59 1.52 -1.06
C THR A 16 -3.63 0.67 -0.23
N LYS A 17 -3.31 -0.53 -0.72
CA LYS A 17 -2.28 -1.40 -0.13
C LYS A 17 -0.89 -0.94 -0.60
N ILE A 18 -0.10 -0.43 0.33
CA ILE A 18 1.30 -0.06 0.10
C ILE A 18 2.18 -1.19 0.65
N CYS A 19 2.84 -1.91 -0.23
CA CYS A 19 3.74 -3.00 0.11
C CYS A 19 5.19 -2.50 0.16
N THR A 20 5.92 -2.86 1.22
CA THR A 20 7.34 -2.56 1.39
C THR A 20 8.15 -3.86 1.46
N CYS A 21 9.11 -4.00 0.56
CA CYS A 21 10.05 -5.12 0.53
C CYS A 21 10.96 -5.08 1.76
N LYS A 22 10.90 -6.10 2.63
CA LYS A 22 11.77 -6.19 3.83
C LYS A 22 13.26 -6.34 3.46
N ASN A 23 13.54 -6.99 2.34
CA ASN A 23 14.90 -7.30 1.92
C ASN A 23 15.59 -6.14 1.18
N CYS A 24 14.80 -5.27 0.54
CA CYS A 24 15.30 -4.28 -0.41
C CYS A 24 14.76 -2.87 -0.17
N GLY A 25 13.85 -2.68 0.78
CA GLY A 25 13.27 -1.39 1.14
C GLY A 25 12.37 -0.75 0.08
N LYS A 26 12.28 -1.33 -1.12
CA LYS A 26 11.45 -0.82 -2.21
C LYS A 26 9.97 -0.85 -1.83
N LYS A 27 9.30 0.28 -2.06
CA LYS A 27 7.86 0.46 -1.85
C LYS A 27 7.15 0.31 -3.19
N PHE A 28 6.09 -0.48 -3.23
CA PHE A 28 5.26 -0.66 -4.41
C PHE A 28 3.78 -0.70 -3.98
N ARG A 29 2.92 -0.28 -4.90
CA ARG A 29 1.47 -0.19 -4.68
C ARG A 29 0.83 -1.40 -5.31
N GLU A 30 -0.03 -2.06 -4.56
CA GLU A 30 -0.88 -3.11 -5.11
C GLU A 30 -2.26 -2.47 -5.32
N TYR A 31 -2.60 -2.24 -6.60
CA TYR A 31 -3.94 -1.80 -6.98
C TYR A 31 -4.84 -3.03 -7.02
N GLN A 32 -5.91 -3.00 -6.23
CA GLN A 32 -6.97 -4.01 -6.19
C GLN A 32 -8.19 -3.49 -6.96
#